data_AF-A0A7X4IZL8-F1
#
_entry.id   AF-A0A7X4IZL8-F1
#
_cell.length_a   1.000
_cell.length_b   1.000
_cell.length_c   1.000
_cell.angle_alpha   90.00
_cell.angle_beta   90.00
_cell.angle_gamma   90.00
#
_symmetry.space_group_name_H-M   'P 1'
#
loop_
_entity.id
_entity.type
_entity.pdbx_description
1 polymer ?
#
loop_
_entity_poly.entity_id
_entity_poly.type
_entity_poly.pdbx_seq_one_letter_code
_entity_poly.pdbx_strand_id
1 'polypeptide(L)'
;MEPGDTIRIGLSRFFMDPDLDSLRYTAESSDPTIATASVSGNTLTVAGRAEGNAAIVVTAHDVTSRTPGSLSATQRFEVTVRILPRPDLVAEMPVDSFHIAPDESFILNAIVRNQGSDQSSATTVRFLLSNDRTIDPDDQLIGTDAVGALPVAARATASTDLKSRSEVGTYYYGACVDAVAGEFRTFNNCSAPVAVVVDEAILPNRPPVASRSFSDIPGAQPGERYRGSLTEVFSDPDGDPLTYATSSSDATIAHATVAGDTLFVHAVSPGSAKITVVARDPAGFSAATDFHITVVAPCTGFCIDLGFTSAVEERYRDHIGAGVGGWQAILAGTELSDITIPAGAACGGLTLTATTIVDDHLFLVHVAEIDGPAGTLAFAGPCFRRSGSPGLPIVSRAVFDAADIDDLAGGGVLADVAFHEMAHGLGFLSTYFDRAGFLAEGSDPHFTGSAALGAFNAAGGNAYAGAKVPLEGDLSHWRESVLGAEIMTPKLEPDRPQPASEITLGAMADLGYAVDFDLANDYRLPGPVSPHAVREGPRRVFDLSGDVDHGPVAILGPDGRVVDVISPPGYAPPAPTHSVPIDLRSPGGLRVSSSYVSWIREAPARRPR
;
A
#
# COMPACT_ATOMS: atom_id res chain seq x y z
N MET A 1 -67.06 -45.58 -12.64
CA MET A 1 -65.90 -45.22 -11.77
C MET A 1 -64.63 -45.51 -12.54
N GLU A 2 -63.50 -44.94 -12.15
CA GLU A 2 -62.17 -45.23 -12.73
C GLU A 2 -61.42 -46.27 -11.86
N PRO A 3 -60.38 -46.94 -12.40
CA PRO A 3 -59.51 -47.79 -11.57
C PRO A 3 -58.90 -46.99 -10.40
N GLY A 4 -58.99 -47.53 -9.18
CA GLY A 4 -58.53 -46.85 -7.96
C GLY A 4 -59.61 -46.05 -7.21
N ASP A 5 -60.72 -45.69 -7.86
CA ASP A 5 -61.86 -45.06 -7.19
C ASP A 5 -62.46 -45.98 -6.14
N THR A 6 -63.02 -45.39 -5.09
CA THR A 6 -63.76 -46.12 -4.05
C THR A 6 -65.10 -45.43 -3.77
N ILE A 7 -66.19 -46.18 -3.87
CA ILE A 7 -67.56 -45.73 -3.59
C ILE A 7 -68.06 -46.41 -2.32
N ARG A 8 -68.68 -45.64 -1.42
CA ARG A 8 -69.30 -46.14 -0.19
C ARG A 8 -70.82 -46.03 -0.26
N ILE A 9 -71.52 -47.12 0.06
CA ILE A 9 -72.97 -47.25 -0.06
C ILE A 9 -73.53 -47.75 1.27
N GLY A 10 -74.46 -46.99 1.87
CA GLY A 10 -75.20 -47.44 3.05
C GLY A 10 -76.29 -48.47 2.67
N LEU A 11 -76.31 -49.61 3.34
CA LEU A 11 -77.14 -50.78 2.99
C LEU A 11 -78.54 -50.76 3.62
N SER A 12 -78.73 -50.05 4.74
CA SER A 12 -80.01 -50.00 5.48
C SER A 12 -81.20 -49.40 4.72
N ARG A 13 -80.93 -48.71 3.59
CA ARG A 13 -81.99 -48.20 2.70
C ARG A 13 -82.41 -49.20 1.61
N PHE A 14 -81.70 -50.32 1.49
CA PHE A 14 -81.92 -51.33 0.45
C PHE A 14 -82.39 -52.67 1.02
N PHE A 15 -82.13 -52.93 2.31
CA PHE A 15 -82.57 -54.12 3.01
C PHE A 15 -83.28 -53.73 4.30
N MET A 16 -84.44 -54.32 4.55
CA MET A 16 -85.23 -54.13 5.76
C MET A 16 -85.79 -55.48 6.18
N ASP A 17 -85.66 -55.79 7.45
CA ASP A 17 -86.25 -56.99 8.04
C ASP A 17 -87.70 -56.69 8.47
N PRO A 18 -88.71 -57.48 8.07
CA PRO A 18 -90.11 -57.27 8.45
C PRO A 18 -90.36 -57.34 9.96
N ASP A 19 -89.58 -58.13 10.69
CA ASP A 19 -89.69 -58.34 12.13
C ASP A 19 -88.75 -57.39 12.91
N LEU A 20 -88.05 -56.50 12.19
CA LEU A 20 -87.10 -55.51 12.69
C LEU A 20 -85.85 -56.13 13.35
N ASP A 21 -85.52 -57.35 12.97
CA ASP A 21 -84.28 -58.01 13.40
C ASP A 21 -83.03 -57.36 12.77
N SER A 22 -81.90 -57.49 13.47
CA SER A 22 -80.64 -56.92 12.98
C SER A 22 -80.08 -57.72 11.82
N LEU A 23 -79.75 -57.06 10.71
CA LEU A 23 -79.20 -57.71 9.52
C LEU A 23 -77.66 -57.76 9.53
N ARG A 24 -77.09 -58.89 9.10
CA ARG A 24 -75.67 -59.04 8.77
C ARG A 24 -75.48 -59.09 7.27
N TYR A 25 -74.50 -58.37 6.74
CA TYR A 25 -74.29 -58.27 5.29
C TYR A 25 -73.02 -58.97 4.82
N THR A 26 -73.08 -59.56 3.64
CA THR A 26 -71.91 -60.01 2.85
C THR A 26 -72.00 -59.44 1.44
N ALA A 27 -70.86 -59.22 0.77
CA ALA A 27 -70.86 -58.82 -0.64
C ALA A 27 -69.79 -59.58 -1.41
N GLU A 28 -70.11 -59.94 -2.64
CA GLU A 28 -69.23 -60.65 -3.57
C GLU A 28 -69.20 -59.94 -4.92
N SER A 29 -68.03 -59.93 -5.56
CA SER A 29 -67.86 -59.42 -6.92
C SER A 29 -67.79 -60.59 -7.90
N SER A 30 -68.46 -60.46 -9.06
CA SER A 30 -68.34 -61.43 -10.15
C SER A 30 -66.94 -61.45 -10.77
N ASP A 31 -66.20 -60.34 -10.67
CA ASP A 31 -64.80 -60.25 -11.10
C ASP A 31 -64.02 -59.28 -10.19
N PRO A 32 -63.35 -59.80 -9.14
CA PRO A 32 -62.52 -58.99 -8.24
C PRO A 32 -61.34 -58.30 -8.91
N THR A 33 -60.94 -58.71 -10.13
CA THR A 33 -59.86 -58.05 -10.89
C THR A 33 -60.32 -56.75 -11.54
N ILE A 34 -61.62 -56.59 -11.79
CA ILE A 34 -62.25 -55.38 -12.32
C ILE A 34 -62.76 -54.49 -11.18
N ALA A 35 -63.50 -55.05 -10.21
CA ALA A 35 -63.97 -54.32 -9.04
C ALA A 35 -64.07 -55.23 -7.81
N THR A 36 -63.61 -54.75 -6.66
CA THR A 36 -63.74 -55.46 -5.37
C THR A 36 -64.89 -54.87 -4.56
N ALA A 37 -65.55 -55.70 -3.75
CA ALA A 37 -66.57 -55.29 -2.80
C ALA A 37 -66.26 -55.81 -1.39
N SER A 38 -66.44 -54.98 -0.38
CA SER A 38 -66.34 -55.37 1.03
C SER A 38 -67.40 -54.68 1.86
N VAL A 39 -67.83 -55.31 2.95
CA VAL A 39 -68.84 -54.74 3.84
C VAL A 39 -68.29 -54.61 5.25
N SER A 40 -68.50 -53.44 5.87
CA SER A 40 -68.21 -53.18 7.27
C SER A 40 -69.44 -52.57 7.94
N GLY A 41 -70.01 -53.28 8.92
CA GLY A 41 -71.30 -52.95 9.51
C GLY A 41 -72.39 -52.86 8.43
N ASN A 42 -72.94 -51.66 8.26
CA ASN A 42 -74.00 -51.36 7.28
C ASN A 42 -73.48 -50.62 6.02
N THR A 43 -72.16 -50.55 5.82
CA THR A 43 -71.57 -49.84 4.67
C THR A 43 -70.88 -50.82 3.73
N LEU A 44 -71.36 -50.88 2.50
CA LEU A 44 -70.67 -51.50 1.38
C LEU A 44 -69.62 -50.53 0.83
N THR A 45 -68.40 -51.01 0.64
CA THR A 45 -67.33 -50.31 -0.06
C THR A 45 -67.04 -51.06 -1.35
N VAL A 46 -67.18 -50.38 -2.49
CA VAL A 46 -66.84 -50.89 -3.81
C VAL A 46 -65.61 -50.14 -4.31
N ALA A 47 -64.57 -50.85 -4.72
CA ALA A 47 -63.35 -50.25 -5.26
C ALA A 47 -63.03 -50.79 -6.65
N GLY A 48 -62.84 -49.88 -7.62
CA GLY A 48 -62.46 -50.20 -8.99
C GLY A 48 -60.99 -50.63 -9.06
N ARG A 49 -60.67 -51.58 -9.94
CA ARG A 49 -59.34 -52.17 -10.08
C ARG A 49 -58.82 -52.15 -11.51
N ALA A 50 -59.64 -52.49 -12.49
CA ALA A 50 -59.28 -52.49 -13.90
C ALA A 50 -60.50 -52.15 -14.78
N GLU A 51 -60.27 -51.72 -16.01
CA GLU A 51 -61.35 -51.42 -16.97
C GLU A 51 -62.21 -52.66 -17.24
N GLY A 52 -63.52 -52.48 -17.26
CA GLY A 52 -64.48 -53.54 -17.54
C GLY A 52 -65.76 -53.42 -16.73
N ASN A 53 -66.54 -54.49 -16.74
CA ASN A 53 -67.81 -54.59 -16.04
C ASN A 53 -67.75 -55.74 -15.04
N ALA A 54 -68.12 -55.48 -13.79
CA ALA A 54 -68.26 -56.50 -12.76
C ALA A 54 -69.56 -56.28 -11.99
N ALA A 55 -70.26 -57.35 -11.66
CA ALA A 55 -71.46 -57.27 -10.84
C ALA A 55 -71.14 -57.49 -9.37
N ILE A 56 -71.74 -56.67 -8.52
CA ILE A 56 -71.68 -56.85 -7.07
C ILE A 56 -73.01 -57.41 -6.61
N VAL A 57 -72.94 -58.52 -5.88
CA VAL A 57 -74.08 -59.14 -5.21
C VAL A 57 -73.92 -58.92 -3.71
N VAL A 58 -74.89 -58.25 -3.10
CA VAL A 58 -74.96 -58.04 -1.65
C VAL A 58 -76.03 -58.95 -1.09
N THR A 59 -75.70 -59.71 -0.05
CA THR A 59 -76.62 -60.59 0.66
C THR A 59 -76.82 -60.09 2.09
N ALA A 60 -78.06 -59.80 2.46
CA ALA A 60 -78.46 -59.56 3.84
C ALA A 60 -78.93 -60.87 4.48
N HIS A 61 -78.39 -61.20 5.65
CA HIS A 61 -78.69 -62.39 6.42
C HIS A 61 -79.38 -61.97 7.72
N ASP A 62 -80.51 -62.62 8.00
CA ASP A 62 -81.19 -62.50 9.29
C ASP A 62 -80.41 -63.29 10.37
N VAL A 63 -80.13 -62.65 11.50
CA VAL A 63 -79.27 -63.17 12.58
C VAL A 63 -80.03 -63.88 13.70
N THR A 64 -81.37 -63.84 13.75
CA THR A 64 -82.16 -64.42 14.85
C THR A 64 -82.70 -65.83 14.54
N SER A 65 -82.62 -66.28 13.29
CA SER A 65 -82.99 -67.66 12.94
C SER A 65 -82.09 -68.66 13.70
N ARG A 66 -82.72 -69.67 14.34
CA ARG A 66 -82.05 -70.76 15.10
C ARG A 66 -81.11 -71.63 14.24
N THR A 67 -80.91 -71.28 12.98
CA THR A 67 -79.95 -71.87 12.06
C THR A 67 -79.29 -70.71 11.30
N PRO A 68 -78.06 -70.30 11.68
CA PRO A 68 -77.38 -69.19 11.03
C PRO A 68 -77.37 -69.34 9.50
N GLY A 69 -77.95 -68.37 8.77
CA GLY A 69 -77.97 -68.34 7.30
C GLY A 69 -79.19 -68.96 6.61
N SER A 70 -80.28 -69.26 7.32
CA SER A 70 -81.47 -69.88 6.69
C SER A 70 -82.41 -68.90 5.95
N LEU A 71 -82.39 -67.61 6.31
CA LEU A 71 -83.21 -66.56 5.68
C LEU A 71 -82.29 -65.42 5.20
N SER A 72 -82.34 -65.13 3.89
CA SER A 72 -81.53 -64.08 3.29
C SER A 72 -82.23 -63.43 2.11
N ALA A 73 -81.86 -62.17 1.84
CA ALA A 73 -82.27 -61.43 0.66
C ALA A 73 -81.03 -60.96 -0.10
N THR A 74 -81.07 -60.98 -1.43
CA THR A 74 -79.95 -60.55 -2.28
C THR A 74 -80.34 -59.39 -3.17
N GLN A 75 -79.40 -58.46 -3.37
CA GLN A 75 -79.49 -57.40 -4.36
C GLN A 75 -78.25 -57.45 -5.24
N ARG A 76 -78.44 -57.42 -6.56
CA ARG A 76 -77.37 -57.34 -7.55
C ARG A 76 -77.38 -55.99 -8.25
N PHE A 77 -76.20 -55.43 -8.51
CA PHE A 77 -76.01 -54.28 -9.38
C PHE A 77 -74.70 -54.39 -10.17
N GLU A 78 -74.64 -53.73 -11.33
CA GLU A 78 -73.46 -53.71 -12.20
C GLU A 78 -72.55 -52.51 -11.88
N VAL A 79 -71.25 -52.77 -11.80
CA VAL A 79 -70.19 -51.77 -11.67
C VAL A 79 -69.47 -51.69 -13.00
N THR A 80 -69.54 -50.53 -13.63
CA THR A 80 -68.75 -50.22 -14.83
C THR A 80 -67.53 -49.41 -14.43
N VAL A 81 -66.35 -49.97 -14.65
CA VAL A 81 -65.06 -49.31 -14.51
C VAL A 81 -64.58 -48.92 -15.92
N ARG A 82 -64.41 -47.63 -16.18
CA ARG A 82 -63.93 -47.12 -17.48
C ARG A 82 -62.68 -46.28 -17.24
N ILE A 83 -61.70 -46.40 -18.13
CA ILE A 83 -60.59 -45.46 -18.18
C ILE A 83 -61.01 -44.38 -19.18
N LEU A 84 -61.19 -43.15 -18.71
CA LEU A 84 -61.38 -42.04 -19.63
C LEU A 84 -60.03 -41.72 -20.29
N PRO A 85 -59.95 -41.66 -21.63
CA PRO A 85 -58.72 -41.27 -22.31
C PRO A 85 -58.38 -39.83 -21.92
N ARG A 86 -57.25 -39.65 -21.23
CA ARG A 86 -56.77 -38.33 -20.77
C ARG A 86 -55.25 -38.28 -20.84
N PRO A 87 -54.64 -37.17 -21.29
CA PRO A 87 -53.21 -36.95 -21.14
C PRO A 87 -52.84 -36.74 -19.66
N ASP A 88 -51.57 -36.97 -19.33
CA ASP A 88 -50.97 -36.66 -18.01
C ASP A 88 -49.49 -36.35 -18.27
N LEU A 89 -49.13 -35.06 -18.26
CA LEU A 89 -47.80 -34.59 -18.59
C LEU A 89 -46.98 -34.39 -17.32
N VAL A 90 -45.77 -34.92 -17.31
CA VAL A 90 -44.78 -34.72 -16.23
C VAL A 90 -43.53 -34.11 -16.82
N ALA A 91 -42.99 -33.08 -16.16
CA ALA A 91 -41.68 -32.52 -16.46
C ALA A 91 -40.63 -33.07 -15.49
N GLU A 92 -39.47 -33.44 -16.01
CA GLU A 92 -38.35 -33.99 -15.25
C GLU A 92 -37.04 -33.29 -15.67
N MET A 93 -36.16 -33.00 -14.71
CA MET A 93 -34.79 -32.55 -14.99
C MET A 93 -33.87 -33.77 -14.98
N PRO A 94 -32.95 -33.93 -15.95
CA PRO A 94 -32.07 -35.10 -16.02
C PRO A 94 -30.88 -35.04 -15.05
N VAL A 95 -30.68 -33.91 -14.37
CA VAL A 95 -29.57 -33.66 -13.45
C VAL A 95 -30.08 -33.03 -12.16
N ASP A 96 -29.50 -33.42 -11.03
CA ASP A 96 -29.87 -32.90 -9.70
C ASP A 96 -29.05 -31.65 -9.33
N SER A 97 -27.76 -31.62 -9.65
CA SER A 97 -26.88 -30.46 -9.40
C SER A 97 -25.62 -30.47 -10.26
N PHE A 98 -25.02 -29.29 -10.44
CA PHE A 98 -23.67 -29.12 -11.00
C PHE A 98 -23.06 -27.77 -10.58
N HIS A 99 -21.74 -27.65 -10.73
CA HIS A 99 -21.02 -26.40 -10.47
C HIS A 99 -20.65 -25.71 -11.79
N ILE A 100 -20.62 -24.38 -11.79
CA ILE A 100 -20.33 -23.55 -12.96
C ILE A 100 -19.64 -22.24 -12.55
N ALA A 101 -18.77 -21.69 -13.40
CA ALA A 101 -18.16 -20.39 -13.14
C ALA A 101 -19.21 -19.27 -13.26
N PRO A 102 -19.01 -18.10 -12.60
CA PRO A 102 -19.83 -16.92 -12.82
C PRO A 102 -19.81 -16.50 -14.29
N ASP A 103 -20.94 -16.01 -14.80
CA ASP A 103 -21.08 -15.53 -16.18
C ASP A 103 -20.79 -16.58 -17.29
N GLU A 104 -20.77 -17.86 -16.97
CA GLU A 104 -20.60 -18.94 -17.94
C GLU A 104 -21.95 -19.37 -18.54
N SER A 105 -21.96 -19.70 -19.84
CA SER A 105 -23.15 -20.15 -20.54
C SER A 105 -23.40 -21.64 -20.33
N PHE A 106 -24.67 -22.01 -20.12
CA PHE A 106 -25.09 -23.40 -19.96
C PHE A 106 -26.49 -23.63 -20.52
N ILE A 107 -26.83 -24.90 -20.73
CA ILE A 107 -28.14 -25.32 -21.27
C ILE A 107 -28.91 -26.06 -20.19
N LEU A 108 -30.11 -25.59 -19.87
CA LEU A 108 -31.06 -26.36 -19.09
C LEU A 108 -31.87 -27.26 -20.02
N ASN A 109 -31.96 -28.53 -19.67
CA ASN A 109 -32.74 -29.52 -20.40
C ASN A 109 -33.85 -30.04 -19.49
N ALA A 110 -35.08 -30.07 -20.00
CA ALA A 110 -36.22 -30.71 -19.35
C ALA A 110 -36.78 -31.82 -20.25
N ILE A 111 -37.21 -32.91 -19.64
CA ILE A 111 -37.89 -34.01 -20.31
C ILE A 111 -39.36 -33.95 -19.95
N VAL A 112 -40.23 -33.79 -20.96
CA VAL A 112 -41.67 -33.91 -20.79
C VAL A 112 -42.09 -35.31 -21.21
N ARG A 113 -42.81 -36.01 -20.34
CA ARG A 113 -43.37 -37.33 -20.61
C ARG A 113 -44.88 -37.30 -20.48
N ASN A 114 -45.57 -37.87 -21.46
CA ASN A 114 -47.00 -38.16 -21.32
C ASN A 114 -47.18 -39.56 -20.70
N GLN A 115 -47.51 -39.61 -19.42
CA GLN A 115 -47.82 -40.84 -18.68
C GLN A 115 -49.32 -41.18 -18.66
N GLY A 116 -50.15 -40.37 -19.34
CA GLY A 116 -51.58 -40.54 -19.42
C GLY A 116 -52.00 -41.64 -20.40
N SER A 117 -53.31 -41.78 -20.59
CA SER A 117 -53.94 -42.78 -21.45
C SER A 117 -54.36 -42.25 -22.83
N ASP A 118 -54.14 -40.96 -23.10
CA ASP A 118 -54.43 -40.32 -24.40
C ASP A 118 -53.32 -39.36 -24.84
N GLN A 119 -53.32 -39.01 -26.13
CA GLN A 119 -52.39 -38.03 -26.71
C GLN A 119 -52.65 -36.63 -26.14
N SER A 120 -51.57 -35.92 -25.78
CA SER A 120 -51.67 -34.50 -25.40
C SER A 120 -51.77 -33.61 -26.63
N SER A 121 -52.39 -32.43 -26.49
CA SER A 121 -52.16 -31.34 -27.45
C SER A 121 -50.73 -30.80 -27.33
N ALA A 122 -50.30 -30.02 -28.32
CA ALA A 122 -49.04 -29.26 -28.19
C ALA A 122 -49.16 -28.27 -27.02
N THR A 123 -48.05 -28.06 -26.32
CA THR A 123 -47.97 -27.25 -25.10
C THR A 123 -46.60 -26.57 -25.00
N THR A 124 -46.38 -25.81 -23.93
CA THR A 124 -45.14 -25.06 -23.69
C THR A 124 -44.51 -25.55 -22.39
N VAL A 125 -43.19 -25.65 -22.37
CA VAL A 125 -42.39 -25.84 -21.16
C VAL A 125 -41.86 -24.49 -20.73
N ARG A 126 -42.08 -24.12 -19.46
CA ARG A 126 -41.57 -22.91 -18.83
C ARG A 126 -40.40 -23.28 -17.93
N PHE A 127 -39.24 -22.69 -18.18
CA PHE A 127 -38.07 -22.81 -17.32
C PHE A 127 -38.09 -21.71 -16.27
N LEU A 128 -37.94 -22.10 -15.01
CA LEU A 128 -38.20 -21.26 -13.85
C LEU A 128 -36.96 -21.21 -12.95
N LEU A 129 -36.76 -20.07 -12.30
CA LEU A 129 -35.79 -19.87 -11.21
C LEU A 129 -36.57 -19.70 -9.90
N SER A 130 -36.32 -20.59 -8.95
CA SER A 130 -36.89 -20.58 -7.62
C SER A 130 -35.90 -20.02 -6.60
N ASN A 131 -36.46 -19.40 -5.55
CA ASN A 131 -35.70 -18.97 -4.37
C ASN A 131 -35.54 -20.11 -3.35
N ASP A 132 -36.22 -21.24 -3.54
CA ASP A 132 -36.14 -22.40 -2.67
C ASP A 132 -36.04 -23.72 -3.46
N ARG A 133 -36.21 -24.85 -2.76
CA ARG A 133 -36.07 -26.20 -3.33
C ARG A 133 -37.35 -26.74 -3.97
N THR A 134 -38.36 -25.91 -4.15
CA THR A 134 -39.64 -26.25 -4.75
C THR A 134 -39.81 -25.42 -6.01
N ILE A 135 -40.18 -26.08 -7.10
CA ILE A 135 -40.47 -25.40 -8.37
C ILE A 135 -41.98 -25.21 -8.44
N ASP A 136 -42.42 -23.96 -8.33
CA ASP A 136 -43.81 -23.54 -8.41
C ASP A 136 -44.10 -22.86 -9.76
N PRO A 137 -45.28 -23.05 -10.37
CA PRO A 137 -45.69 -22.31 -11.56
C PRO A 137 -45.55 -20.77 -11.50
N ASP A 138 -45.55 -20.18 -10.31
CA ASP A 138 -45.42 -18.74 -10.05
C ASP A 138 -43.95 -18.28 -9.85
N ASP A 139 -42.98 -19.19 -9.90
CA ASP A 139 -41.55 -18.85 -9.84
C ASP A 139 -41.11 -17.96 -11.03
N GLN A 140 -39.91 -17.39 -10.92
CA GLN A 140 -39.42 -16.46 -11.93
C GLN A 140 -39.22 -17.18 -13.27
N LEU A 141 -40.00 -16.81 -14.28
CA LEU A 141 -39.82 -17.29 -15.66
C LEU A 141 -38.49 -16.80 -16.26
N ILE A 142 -37.67 -17.74 -16.74
CA ILE A 142 -36.37 -17.45 -17.37
C ILE A 142 -36.39 -17.78 -18.86
N GLY A 143 -37.14 -18.79 -19.28
CA GLY A 143 -37.22 -19.20 -20.68
C GLY A 143 -38.41 -20.10 -20.96
N THR A 144 -38.70 -20.31 -22.25
CA THR A 144 -39.78 -21.19 -22.69
C THR A 144 -39.36 -21.98 -23.90
N ASP A 145 -39.87 -23.21 -24.04
CA ASP A 145 -39.70 -24.01 -25.24
C ASP A 145 -41.01 -24.73 -25.60
N ALA A 146 -41.27 -24.93 -26.88
CA ALA A 146 -42.51 -25.53 -27.36
C ALA A 146 -42.36 -27.05 -27.47
N VAL A 147 -43.33 -27.77 -26.92
CA VAL A 147 -43.42 -29.23 -27.05
C VAL A 147 -44.63 -29.56 -27.90
N GLY A 148 -44.40 -30.31 -28.99
CA GLY A 148 -45.47 -30.80 -29.85
C GLY A 148 -46.45 -31.74 -29.11
N ALA A 149 -47.52 -32.12 -29.79
CA ALA A 149 -48.47 -33.10 -29.26
C ALA A 149 -47.74 -34.42 -28.92
N LEU A 150 -47.90 -34.91 -27.68
CA LEU A 150 -47.18 -36.10 -27.19
C LEU A 150 -48.11 -37.32 -27.15
N PRO A 151 -47.82 -38.39 -27.93
CA PRO A 151 -48.51 -39.66 -27.79
C PRO A 151 -48.34 -40.28 -26.40
N VAL A 152 -49.19 -41.25 -26.09
CA VAL A 152 -49.11 -42.05 -24.85
C VAL A 152 -47.70 -42.64 -24.70
N ALA A 153 -47.13 -42.51 -23.50
CA ALA A 153 -45.79 -42.97 -23.12
C ALA A 153 -44.62 -42.31 -23.88
N ALA A 154 -44.86 -41.38 -24.79
CA ALA A 154 -43.80 -40.65 -25.50
C ALA A 154 -43.12 -39.60 -24.60
N ARG A 155 -41.93 -39.18 -25.02
CA ARG A 155 -41.13 -38.15 -24.37
C ARG A 155 -40.70 -37.09 -25.39
N ALA A 156 -40.58 -35.85 -24.95
CA ALA A 156 -39.93 -34.77 -25.67
C ALA A 156 -38.90 -34.08 -24.77
N THR A 157 -37.86 -33.54 -25.39
CA THR A 157 -36.88 -32.69 -24.71
C THR A 157 -37.18 -31.25 -25.06
N ALA A 158 -37.20 -30.41 -24.02
CA ALA A 158 -37.24 -28.97 -24.10
C ALA A 158 -35.93 -28.42 -23.56
N SER A 159 -35.46 -27.30 -24.08
CA SER A 159 -34.21 -26.68 -23.60
C SER A 159 -34.24 -25.15 -23.63
N THR A 160 -33.42 -24.53 -22.78
CA THR A 160 -33.15 -23.08 -22.83
C THR A 160 -31.68 -22.80 -22.55
N ASP A 161 -31.10 -21.86 -23.31
CA ASP A 161 -29.75 -21.36 -23.09
C ASP A 161 -29.78 -20.28 -22.01
N LEU A 162 -28.90 -20.39 -21.02
CA LEU A 162 -28.77 -19.46 -19.92
C LEU A 162 -27.31 -19.05 -19.71
N LYS A 163 -27.14 -17.94 -18.99
CA LYS A 163 -25.87 -17.52 -18.43
C LYS A 163 -25.98 -17.61 -16.91
N SER A 164 -24.98 -18.20 -16.24
CA SER A 164 -24.95 -18.24 -14.79
C SER A 164 -24.90 -16.82 -14.20
N ARG A 165 -25.31 -16.67 -12.94
CA ARG A 165 -25.24 -15.36 -12.27
C ARG A 165 -23.78 -14.99 -12.00
N SER A 166 -23.50 -13.69 -11.92
CA SER A 166 -22.18 -13.17 -11.51
C SER A 166 -21.93 -13.34 -10.00
N GLU A 167 -22.99 -13.47 -9.21
CA GLU A 167 -22.91 -13.69 -7.77
C GLU A 167 -22.69 -15.18 -7.47
N VAL A 168 -21.72 -15.47 -6.61
CA VAL A 168 -21.50 -16.83 -6.09
C VAL A 168 -22.69 -17.27 -5.23
N GLY A 169 -23.11 -18.52 -5.36
CA GLY A 169 -24.27 -19.03 -4.65
C GLY A 169 -24.90 -20.26 -5.28
N THR A 170 -25.93 -20.79 -4.62
CA THR A 170 -26.73 -21.90 -5.16
C THR A 170 -28.06 -21.36 -5.66
N TYR A 171 -28.38 -21.65 -6.91
CA TYR A 171 -29.61 -21.22 -7.59
C TYR A 171 -30.41 -22.45 -8.02
N TYR A 172 -31.72 -22.45 -7.74
CA TYR A 172 -32.60 -23.57 -8.03
C TYR A 172 -33.37 -23.33 -9.33
N TYR A 173 -33.11 -24.12 -10.35
CA TYR A 173 -33.86 -24.06 -11.61
C TYR A 173 -34.78 -25.25 -11.75
N GLY A 174 -35.84 -25.11 -12.54
CA GLY A 174 -36.73 -26.22 -12.86
C GLY A 174 -37.55 -25.94 -14.10
N ALA A 175 -38.44 -26.87 -14.42
CA ALA A 175 -39.33 -26.74 -15.56
C ALA A 175 -40.76 -27.15 -15.18
N CYS A 176 -41.73 -26.35 -15.62
CA CYS A 176 -43.15 -26.70 -15.58
C CYS A 176 -43.70 -26.79 -17.00
N VAL A 177 -44.36 -27.90 -17.33
CA VAL A 177 -45.11 -28.03 -18.59
C VAL A 177 -46.52 -27.50 -18.42
N ASP A 178 -46.96 -26.60 -19.31
CA ASP A 178 -48.29 -26.01 -19.23
C ASP A 178 -49.37 -27.09 -19.40
N ALA A 179 -50.39 -27.01 -18.53
CA ALA A 179 -51.46 -27.99 -18.51
C ALA A 179 -52.29 -27.95 -19.80
N VAL A 180 -52.70 -29.13 -20.28
CA VAL A 180 -53.55 -29.27 -21.47
C VAL A 180 -55.00 -29.59 -21.09
N ALA A 181 -55.93 -29.32 -22.01
CA ALA A 181 -57.34 -29.60 -21.78
C ALA A 181 -57.58 -31.09 -21.49
N GLY A 182 -58.27 -31.38 -20.38
CA GLY A 182 -58.63 -32.76 -20.00
C GLY A 182 -57.52 -33.57 -19.34
N GLU A 183 -56.39 -32.94 -18.99
CA GLU A 183 -55.29 -33.59 -18.30
C GLU A 183 -55.70 -34.19 -16.94
N PHE A 184 -55.21 -35.39 -16.64
CA PHE A 184 -55.64 -36.15 -15.46
C PHE A 184 -55.11 -35.55 -14.15
N ARG A 185 -53.82 -35.22 -14.10
CA ARG A 185 -53.15 -34.59 -12.96
C ARG A 185 -52.35 -33.42 -13.51
N THR A 186 -52.63 -32.24 -13.00
CA THR A 186 -51.94 -31.00 -13.41
C THR A 186 -50.94 -30.52 -12.35
N PHE A 187 -50.88 -31.19 -11.20
CA PHE A 187 -50.04 -30.83 -10.05
C PHE A 187 -48.64 -31.49 -10.10
N ASN A 188 -48.43 -32.39 -11.04
CA ASN A 188 -47.18 -33.11 -11.32
C ASN A 188 -46.48 -32.60 -12.59
N ASN A 189 -46.92 -31.46 -13.10
CA ASN A 189 -46.40 -30.86 -14.31
C ASN A 189 -45.08 -30.11 -14.08
N CYS A 190 -44.69 -29.88 -12.82
CA CYS A 190 -43.45 -29.24 -12.45
C CYS A 190 -42.41 -30.26 -11.98
N SER A 191 -41.17 -30.05 -12.40
CA SER A 191 -40.03 -30.90 -12.08
C SER A 191 -39.54 -30.73 -10.64
N ALA A 192 -38.73 -31.66 -10.17
CA ALA A 192 -37.80 -31.39 -9.07
C ALA A 192 -36.79 -30.28 -9.48
N PRO A 193 -36.20 -29.54 -8.53
CA PRO A 193 -35.21 -28.52 -8.85
C PRO A 193 -33.87 -29.14 -9.25
N VAL A 194 -33.15 -28.47 -10.14
CA VAL A 194 -31.69 -28.61 -10.30
C VAL A 194 -31.00 -27.49 -9.51
N ALA A 195 -30.03 -27.85 -8.68
CA ALA A 195 -29.19 -26.89 -7.95
C ALA A 195 -27.95 -26.54 -8.80
N VAL A 196 -27.90 -25.31 -9.31
CA VAL A 196 -26.74 -24.77 -10.03
C VAL A 196 -25.90 -23.98 -9.03
N VAL A 197 -24.71 -24.48 -8.74
CA VAL A 197 -23.77 -23.86 -7.80
C VAL A 197 -22.80 -22.99 -8.59
N VAL A 198 -22.92 -21.67 -8.47
CA VAL A 198 -21.96 -20.72 -9.02
C VAL A 198 -20.79 -20.60 -8.06
N ASP A 199 -19.61 -21.04 -8.51
CA ASP A 199 -18.40 -21.18 -7.70
C ASP A 199 -17.24 -20.41 -8.34
N GLU A 200 -16.61 -19.53 -7.56
CA GLU A 200 -15.45 -18.74 -7.99
C GLU A 200 -14.19 -19.61 -8.15
N ALA A 201 -14.13 -20.78 -7.48
CA ALA A 201 -13.02 -21.72 -7.57
C ALA A 201 -12.84 -22.39 -8.96
N ILE A 202 -13.75 -22.12 -9.89
CA ILE A 202 -13.70 -22.64 -11.28
C ILE A 202 -12.99 -21.64 -12.20
N LEU A 203 -12.72 -20.41 -11.73
CA LEU A 203 -11.91 -19.46 -12.48
C LEU A 203 -10.45 -19.93 -12.58
N PRO A 204 -9.74 -19.63 -13.68
CA PRO A 204 -8.31 -19.84 -13.75
C PRO A 204 -7.61 -18.99 -12.68
N ASN A 205 -6.76 -19.63 -11.87
CA ASN A 205 -5.96 -18.95 -10.85
C ASN A 205 -5.15 -17.79 -11.45
N ARG A 206 -5.30 -16.60 -10.89
CA ARG A 206 -4.60 -15.37 -11.26
C ARG A 206 -3.38 -15.20 -10.35
N PRO A 207 -2.27 -14.68 -10.89
CA PRO A 207 -1.07 -14.46 -10.09
C PRO A 207 -1.28 -13.37 -9.03
N PRO A 208 -0.54 -13.42 -7.91
CA PRO A 208 -0.45 -12.32 -6.96
C PRO A 208 -0.02 -11.02 -7.66
N VAL A 209 -0.34 -9.88 -7.04
CA VAL A 209 0.05 -8.54 -7.53
C VAL A 209 0.77 -7.73 -6.45
N ALA A 210 1.81 -6.99 -6.84
CA ALA A 210 2.46 -5.99 -6.00
C ALA A 210 1.78 -4.63 -6.24
N SER A 211 0.84 -4.25 -5.38
CA SER A 211 0.02 -3.04 -5.52
C SER A 211 0.71 -1.78 -5.01
N ARG A 212 1.77 -1.93 -4.20
CA ARG A 212 2.61 -0.84 -3.68
C ARG A 212 4.08 -1.26 -3.72
N SER A 213 4.96 -0.31 -3.40
CA SER A 213 6.38 -0.56 -3.19
C SER A 213 6.81 -0.08 -1.81
N PHE A 214 7.85 -0.70 -1.26
CA PHE A 214 8.55 -0.16 -0.10
C PHE A 214 9.32 1.10 -0.51
N SER A 215 9.48 2.03 0.44
CA SER A 215 10.40 3.16 0.27
C SER A 215 11.84 2.72 0.48
N ASP A 216 12.76 3.32 -0.26
CA ASP A 216 14.19 3.16 -0.04
C ASP A 216 14.60 3.67 1.36
N ILE A 217 15.66 3.09 1.92
CA ILE A 217 16.22 3.41 3.23
C ILE A 217 17.63 3.96 3.05
N PRO A 218 17.81 5.28 2.87
CA PRO A 218 19.13 5.87 2.88
C PRO A 218 19.61 6.15 4.31
N GLY A 219 20.93 6.08 4.53
CA GLY A 219 21.54 6.53 5.77
C GLY A 219 21.39 5.59 6.96
N ALA A 220 21.04 4.32 6.75
CA ALA A 220 20.91 3.35 7.84
C ALA A 220 22.24 3.18 8.60
N GLN A 221 22.20 3.12 9.92
CA GLN A 221 23.39 2.82 10.73
C GLN A 221 23.56 1.30 10.91
N PRO A 222 24.81 0.79 10.96
CA PRO A 222 25.06 -0.60 11.34
C PRO A 222 24.36 -0.99 12.65
N GLY A 223 23.56 -2.05 12.61
CA GLY A 223 22.75 -2.53 13.74
C GLY A 223 21.30 -2.06 13.75
N GLU A 224 20.91 -1.08 12.93
CA GLU A 224 19.52 -0.64 12.83
C GLU A 224 18.60 -1.70 12.22
N ARG A 225 17.33 -1.65 12.65
CA ARG A 225 16.31 -2.63 12.29
C ARG A 225 15.04 -1.95 11.80
N TYR A 226 14.56 -2.38 10.64
CA TYR A 226 13.34 -1.91 10.02
C TYR A 226 12.33 -3.05 9.91
N ARG A 227 11.04 -2.68 9.91
CA ARG A 227 9.95 -3.61 9.68
C ARG A 227 8.93 -3.03 8.70
N GLY A 228 8.35 -3.88 7.86
CA GLY A 228 7.31 -3.51 6.91
C GLY A 228 6.21 -4.57 6.81
N SER A 229 4.97 -4.14 6.62
CA SER A 229 3.84 -5.05 6.41
C SER A 229 3.77 -5.50 4.95
N LEU A 230 3.70 -6.80 4.71
CA LEU A 230 3.62 -7.38 3.37
C LEU A 230 2.19 -7.34 2.80
N THR A 231 1.17 -7.34 3.67
CA THR A 231 -0.24 -7.24 3.26
C THR A 231 -0.63 -5.87 2.72
N GLU A 232 0.18 -4.83 2.99
CA GLU A 232 0.00 -3.51 2.37
C GLU A 232 0.63 -3.42 0.98
N VAL A 233 1.50 -4.36 0.63
CA VAL A 233 2.32 -4.35 -0.60
C VAL A 233 1.80 -5.37 -1.61
N PHE A 234 1.45 -6.57 -1.16
CA PHE A 234 0.98 -7.66 -2.00
C PHE A 234 -0.48 -7.99 -1.71
N SER A 235 -1.20 -8.35 -2.77
CA SER A 235 -2.55 -8.90 -2.69
C SER A 235 -2.74 -9.98 -3.74
N ASP A 236 -3.66 -10.90 -3.48
CA ASP A 236 -4.05 -11.94 -4.44
C ASP A 236 -5.47 -11.64 -4.97
N PRO A 237 -5.68 -11.60 -6.30
CA PRO A 237 -7.00 -11.35 -6.87
C PRO A 237 -8.06 -12.40 -6.52
N ASP A 238 -7.67 -13.63 -6.24
CA ASP A 238 -8.56 -14.77 -5.93
C ASP A 238 -8.69 -14.99 -4.42
N GLY A 239 -8.02 -14.17 -3.60
CA GLY A 239 -8.05 -14.25 -2.15
C GLY A 239 -7.20 -15.37 -1.56
N ASP A 240 -6.29 -15.94 -2.37
CA ASP A 240 -5.43 -17.01 -1.95
C ASP A 240 -4.41 -16.56 -0.88
N PRO A 241 -4.10 -17.41 0.11
CA PRO A 241 -3.10 -17.11 1.12
C PRO A 241 -1.71 -17.05 0.50
N LEU A 242 -1.01 -15.94 0.70
CA LEU A 242 0.32 -15.71 0.15
C LEU A 242 1.42 -16.21 1.08
N THR A 243 2.48 -16.75 0.48
CA THR A 243 3.76 -17.03 1.13
C THR A 243 4.83 -16.09 0.62
N TYR A 244 5.77 -15.71 1.48
CA TYR A 244 6.74 -14.67 1.17
C TYR A 244 8.18 -15.19 1.28
N ALA A 245 9.02 -14.72 0.36
CA ALA A 245 10.45 -14.92 0.40
C ALA A 245 11.16 -13.58 0.19
N THR A 246 12.37 -13.45 0.74
CA THR A 246 13.21 -12.26 0.52
C THR A 246 14.65 -12.63 0.26
N SER A 247 15.35 -11.78 -0.49
CA SER A 247 16.78 -11.88 -0.74
C SER A 247 17.42 -10.50 -0.71
N SER A 248 18.66 -10.43 -0.25
CA SER A 248 19.50 -9.25 -0.37
C SER A 248 20.54 -9.45 -1.46
N SER A 249 20.83 -8.42 -2.26
CA SER A 249 21.96 -8.44 -3.20
C SER A 249 23.31 -8.55 -2.49
N ASP A 250 23.40 -8.07 -1.25
CA ASP A 250 24.56 -8.22 -0.38
C ASP A 250 24.12 -8.29 1.09
N ALA A 251 24.06 -9.52 1.62
CA ALA A 251 23.67 -9.79 3.00
C ALA A 251 24.69 -9.30 4.04
N THR A 252 25.92 -8.96 3.62
CA THR A 252 26.93 -8.38 4.50
C THR A 252 26.71 -6.88 4.72
N ILE A 253 25.99 -6.23 3.82
CA ILE A 253 25.56 -4.83 3.95
C ILE A 253 24.20 -4.75 4.63
N ALA A 254 23.20 -5.47 4.12
CA ALA A 254 21.87 -5.52 4.73
C ALA A 254 21.26 -6.92 4.63
N HIS A 255 20.80 -7.43 5.76
CA HIS A 255 20.17 -8.74 5.86
C HIS A 255 18.66 -8.61 5.98
N ALA A 256 17.89 -9.32 5.16
CA ALA A 256 16.44 -9.31 5.18
C ALA A 256 15.87 -10.69 5.52
N THR A 257 14.81 -10.73 6.33
CA THR A 257 14.07 -11.94 6.70
C THR A 257 12.58 -11.67 6.73
N VAL A 258 11.77 -12.71 6.57
CA VAL A 258 10.31 -12.62 6.70
C VAL A 258 9.84 -13.54 7.81
N ALA A 259 8.92 -13.07 8.65
CA ALA A 259 8.18 -13.90 9.60
C ALA A 259 6.69 -13.57 9.52
N GLY A 260 5.88 -14.55 9.09
CA GLY A 260 4.48 -14.32 8.75
C GLY A 260 4.35 -13.26 7.65
N ASP A 261 3.57 -12.23 7.92
CA ASP A 261 3.32 -11.12 6.98
C ASP A 261 4.23 -9.91 7.21
N THR A 262 5.30 -10.05 7.99
CA THR A 262 6.22 -8.95 8.31
C THR A 262 7.60 -9.17 7.72
N LEU A 263 8.06 -8.21 6.93
CA LEU A 263 9.44 -8.08 6.50
C LEU A 263 10.28 -7.45 7.61
N PHE A 264 11.44 -8.00 7.90
CA PHE A 264 12.45 -7.45 8.78
C PHE A 264 13.74 -7.20 8.00
N VAL A 265 14.30 -6.01 8.11
CA VAL A 265 15.58 -5.63 7.49
C VAL A 265 16.54 -5.19 8.58
N HIS A 266 17.76 -5.71 8.56
CA HIS A 266 18.84 -5.38 9.47
C HIS A 266 19.99 -4.77 8.70
N ALA A 267 20.36 -3.53 9.01
CA ALA A 267 21.56 -2.91 8.50
C ALA A 267 22.78 -3.55 9.18
N VAL A 268 23.75 -4.03 8.42
CA VAL A 268 24.89 -4.82 8.93
C VAL A 268 26.19 -4.05 8.82
N SER A 269 26.57 -3.61 7.63
CA SER A 269 27.82 -2.89 7.42
C SER A 269 27.71 -1.89 6.27
N PRO A 270 28.61 -0.90 6.18
CA PRO A 270 28.49 0.20 5.23
C PRO A 270 28.52 -0.26 3.77
N GLY A 271 27.65 0.32 2.95
CA GLY A 271 27.48 0.01 1.54
C GLY A 271 26.02 0.13 1.11
N SER A 272 25.71 -0.26 -0.12
CA SER A 272 24.33 -0.31 -0.62
C SER A 272 23.93 -1.73 -0.99
N ALA A 273 22.72 -2.13 -0.63
CA ALA A 273 22.14 -3.41 -0.98
C ALA A 273 20.71 -3.24 -1.49
N LYS A 274 20.32 -4.07 -2.45
CA LYS A 274 18.95 -4.17 -2.94
C LYS A 274 18.25 -5.33 -2.26
N ILE A 275 17.11 -5.06 -1.62
CA ILE A 275 16.26 -6.07 -1.01
C ILE A 275 15.13 -6.40 -1.98
N THR A 276 15.03 -7.66 -2.40
CA THR A 276 13.92 -8.16 -3.20
C THR A 276 13.00 -8.98 -2.31
N VAL A 277 11.69 -8.77 -2.48
CA VAL A 277 10.64 -9.52 -1.80
C VAL A 277 9.73 -10.15 -2.85
N VAL A 278 9.42 -11.42 -2.68
CA VAL A 278 8.58 -12.22 -3.59
C VAL A 278 7.40 -12.77 -2.81
N ALA A 279 6.19 -12.53 -3.30
CA ALA A 279 4.97 -13.19 -2.83
C ALA A 279 4.61 -14.33 -3.79
N ARG A 280 4.17 -15.47 -3.25
CA ARG A 280 3.75 -16.66 -4.00
C ARG A 280 2.41 -17.19 -3.51
N ASP A 281 1.54 -17.53 -4.44
CA ASP A 281 0.28 -18.23 -4.16
C ASP A 281 0.50 -19.76 -4.03
N PRO A 282 -0.52 -20.54 -3.60
CA PRO A 282 -0.45 -22.00 -3.54
C PRO A 282 -0.27 -22.69 -4.90
N ALA A 283 -0.68 -22.03 -5.99
CA ALA A 283 -0.54 -22.52 -7.37
C ALA A 283 0.89 -22.32 -7.94
N GLY A 284 1.75 -21.56 -7.25
CA GLY A 284 3.14 -21.30 -7.59
C GLY A 284 3.38 -20.05 -8.43
N PHE A 285 2.34 -19.26 -8.74
CA PHE A 285 2.52 -17.95 -9.36
C PHE A 285 3.09 -16.96 -8.35
N SER A 286 3.70 -15.89 -8.85
CA SER A 286 4.42 -14.96 -7.99
C SER A 286 4.45 -13.52 -8.50
N ALA A 287 4.48 -12.58 -7.57
CA ALA A 287 4.85 -11.19 -7.80
C ALA A 287 6.10 -10.83 -6.97
N ALA A 288 6.87 -9.85 -7.44
CA ALA A 288 8.05 -9.37 -6.75
C ALA A 288 8.10 -7.84 -6.75
N THR A 289 8.73 -7.28 -5.71
CA THR A 289 9.12 -5.87 -5.63
C THR A 289 10.52 -5.78 -5.03
N ASP A 290 11.19 -4.65 -5.25
CA ASP A 290 12.47 -4.37 -4.64
C ASP A 290 12.60 -2.92 -4.17
N PHE A 291 13.54 -2.69 -3.25
CA PHE A 291 13.91 -1.37 -2.72
C PHE A 291 15.40 -1.41 -2.31
N HIS A 292 16.02 -0.23 -2.22
CA HIS A 292 17.42 -0.06 -1.85
C HIS A 292 17.55 0.33 -0.39
N ILE A 293 18.57 -0.22 0.26
CA ILE A 293 19.05 0.23 1.56
C ILE A 293 20.52 0.63 1.43
N THR A 294 20.84 1.85 1.85
CA THR A 294 22.20 2.36 1.92
C THR A 294 22.57 2.48 3.39
N VAL A 295 23.47 1.61 3.83
CA VAL A 295 24.07 1.64 5.15
C VAL A 295 25.29 2.53 5.10
N VAL A 296 25.36 3.53 5.94
CA VAL A 296 26.49 4.46 6.00
C VAL A 296 27.44 4.05 7.11
N ALA A 297 28.74 4.30 6.92
CA ALA A 297 29.69 4.07 7.99
C ALA A 297 29.37 4.98 9.17
N PRO A 298 29.43 4.47 10.43
CA PRO A 298 29.54 5.37 11.56
C PRO A 298 30.80 6.20 11.32
N CYS A 299 30.63 7.52 11.32
CA CYS A 299 31.76 8.44 11.29
C CYS A 299 32.63 8.18 12.53
N THR A 300 33.94 8.36 12.38
CA THR A 300 34.92 8.19 13.46
C THR A 300 35.66 9.51 13.61
N GLY A 301 35.60 10.12 14.78
CA GLY A 301 35.96 11.53 14.95
C GLY A 301 34.85 12.43 14.40
N PHE A 302 35.21 13.59 13.84
CA PHE A 302 34.22 14.65 13.62
C PHE A 302 33.10 14.26 12.65
N CYS A 303 31.88 14.16 13.16
CA CYS A 303 30.68 13.79 12.42
C CYS A 303 29.87 15.01 11.96
N ILE A 304 29.52 15.07 10.66
CA ILE A 304 28.58 16.07 10.15
C ILE A 304 27.39 15.38 9.48
N ASP A 305 26.23 15.51 10.13
CA ASP A 305 24.95 15.03 9.60
C ASP A 305 24.25 16.14 8.78
N LEU A 306 23.59 15.77 7.68
CA LEU A 306 22.76 16.67 6.86
C LEU A 306 21.28 16.27 6.93
N GLY A 307 20.44 17.23 7.30
CA GLY A 307 18.99 17.15 7.20
C GLY A 307 18.44 18.05 6.10
N PHE A 308 17.94 17.45 5.02
CA PHE A 308 17.33 18.20 3.93
C PHE A 308 15.82 18.34 4.09
N THR A 309 15.28 19.51 3.77
CA THR A 309 13.83 19.65 3.53
C THR A 309 13.44 19.03 2.19
N SER A 310 12.14 18.79 1.97
CA SER A 310 11.63 18.31 0.68
C SER A 310 11.94 19.24 -0.51
N ALA A 311 12.15 20.54 -0.26
CA ALA A 311 12.56 21.50 -1.30
C ALA A 311 13.97 21.27 -1.87
N VAL A 312 14.81 20.49 -1.19
CA VAL A 312 16.18 20.21 -1.67
C VAL A 312 16.15 18.98 -2.57
N GLU A 313 16.21 19.21 -3.87
CA GLU A 313 16.26 18.16 -4.88
C GLU A 313 17.55 17.33 -4.80
N GLU A 314 17.45 16.06 -5.21
CA GLU A 314 18.58 15.11 -5.18
C GLU A 314 19.81 15.61 -5.94
N ARG A 315 19.61 16.29 -7.08
CA ARG A 315 20.70 16.88 -7.89
C ARG A 315 21.56 17.91 -7.16
N TYR A 316 21.07 18.53 -6.09
CA TYR A 316 21.85 19.48 -5.29
C TYR A 316 22.59 18.81 -4.12
N ARG A 317 22.05 17.68 -3.63
CA ARG A 317 22.52 17.03 -2.40
C ARG A 317 23.95 16.54 -2.52
N ASP A 318 24.36 16.05 -3.68
CA ASP A 318 25.73 15.61 -3.92
C ASP A 318 26.73 16.78 -3.88
N HIS A 319 26.37 17.93 -4.45
CA HIS A 319 27.22 19.12 -4.43
C HIS A 319 27.35 19.70 -3.01
N ILE A 320 26.24 19.78 -2.27
CA ILE A 320 26.24 20.25 -0.87
C ILE A 320 26.99 19.26 0.02
N GLY A 321 26.74 17.95 -0.18
CA GLY A 321 27.46 16.88 0.48
C GLY A 321 28.97 16.92 0.23
N ALA A 322 29.41 17.36 -0.94
CA ALA A 322 30.82 17.54 -1.25
C ALA A 322 31.50 18.62 -0.40
N GLY A 323 30.88 19.79 -0.28
CA GLY A 323 31.39 20.87 0.58
C GLY A 323 31.48 20.42 2.04
N VAL A 324 30.46 19.73 2.54
CA VAL A 324 30.41 19.22 3.92
C VAL A 324 31.43 18.11 4.16
N GLY A 325 31.58 17.20 3.20
CA GLY A 325 32.54 16.11 3.27
C GLY A 325 33.98 16.60 3.33
N GLY A 326 34.25 17.77 2.72
CA GLY A 326 35.52 18.47 2.86
C GLY A 326 35.79 18.89 4.31
N TRP A 327 34.85 19.59 4.94
CA TRP A 327 34.96 19.97 6.35
C TRP A 327 35.07 18.76 7.27
N GLN A 328 34.26 17.72 7.06
CA GLN A 328 34.33 16.50 7.86
C GLN A 328 35.72 15.87 7.82
N ALA A 329 36.36 15.84 6.64
CA ALA A 329 37.72 15.32 6.50
C ALA A 329 38.77 16.21 7.20
N ILE A 330 38.70 17.53 7.01
CA ILE A 330 39.59 18.51 7.64
C ILE A 330 39.52 18.41 9.16
N LEU A 331 38.32 18.20 9.70
CA LEU A 331 38.06 18.22 11.13
C LEU A 331 38.08 16.82 11.77
N ALA A 332 38.39 15.75 11.01
CA ALA A 332 38.21 14.35 11.42
C ALA A 332 38.90 13.97 12.74
N GLY A 333 39.91 14.73 13.20
CA GLY A 333 40.54 14.52 14.51
C GLY A 333 39.76 15.09 15.70
N THR A 334 38.69 15.85 15.46
CA THR A 334 37.86 16.47 16.49
C THR A 334 36.84 15.47 16.99
N GLU A 335 36.65 15.40 18.30
CA GLU A 335 35.62 14.56 18.93
C GLU A 335 34.95 15.41 20.01
N LEU A 336 33.65 15.63 19.87
CA LEU A 336 32.83 16.39 20.81
C LEU A 336 31.76 15.47 21.40
N SER A 337 31.29 15.82 22.60
CA SER A 337 30.20 15.06 23.20
C SER A 337 28.92 15.15 22.37
N ASP A 338 28.27 13.99 22.19
CA ASP A 338 26.94 13.86 21.62
C ASP A 338 25.91 14.67 22.41
N ILE A 339 25.03 15.35 21.70
CA ILE A 339 23.94 16.11 22.32
C ILE A 339 22.61 15.66 21.75
N THR A 340 21.67 15.32 22.64
CA THR A 340 20.30 14.99 22.26
C THR A 340 19.49 16.26 22.03
N ILE A 341 18.99 16.44 20.80
CA ILE A 341 18.10 17.51 20.41
C ILE A 341 16.66 16.97 20.36
N PRO A 342 15.71 17.54 21.11
CA PRO A 342 14.34 17.04 21.16
C PRO A 342 13.57 17.30 19.86
N ALA A 343 12.60 16.43 19.54
CA ALA A 343 11.61 16.70 18.50
C ALA A 343 10.91 18.05 18.76
N GLY A 344 10.66 18.80 17.68
CA GLY A 344 10.10 20.14 17.75
C GLY A 344 11.13 21.26 17.98
N ALA A 345 12.42 20.94 18.15
CA ALA A 345 13.48 21.95 18.19
C ALA A 345 13.50 22.75 16.87
N ALA A 346 13.46 24.08 17.01
CA ALA A 346 13.40 25.01 15.89
C ALA A 346 14.76 25.67 15.63
N CYS A 347 15.06 25.88 14.35
CA CYS A 347 16.30 26.48 13.87
C CYS A 347 15.99 27.33 12.63
N GLY A 348 15.85 28.65 12.82
CA GLY A 348 15.61 29.60 11.71
C GLY A 348 14.41 29.27 10.81
N GLY A 349 13.28 28.81 11.38
CA GLY A 349 12.09 28.40 10.62
C GLY A 349 12.07 26.93 10.20
N LEU A 350 13.14 26.17 10.46
CA LEU A 350 13.18 24.71 10.28
C LEU A 350 12.85 24.01 11.59
N THR A 351 12.24 22.83 11.55
CA THR A 351 11.89 22.07 12.76
C THR A 351 12.19 20.59 12.61
N LEU A 352 12.90 20.01 13.57
CA LEU A 352 13.15 18.57 13.62
C LEU A 352 11.86 17.82 14.01
N THR A 353 11.46 16.83 13.22
CA THR A 353 10.25 16.03 13.49
C THR A 353 10.47 14.92 14.52
N ALA A 354 11.72 14.54 14.77
CA ALA A 354 12.10 13.47 15.67
C ALA A 354 13.25 13.90 16.60
N THR A 355 13.28 13.32 17.80
CA THR A 355 14.42 13.46 18.71
C THR A 355 15.65 12.85 18.05
N THR A 356 16.73 13.64 18.00
CA THR A 356 17.95 13.33 17.27
C THR A 356 19.13 13.40 18.21
N ILE A 357 20.01 12.41 18.19
CA ILE A 357 21.32 12.49 18.83
C ILE A 357 22.27 13.07 17.79
N VAL A 358 22.80 14.26 18.05
CA VAL A 358 23.78 14.90 17.20
C VAL A 358 25.16 14.47 17.68
N ASP A 359 25.81 13.65 16.87
CA ASP A 359 27.22 13.32 16.97
C ASP A 359 27.99 14.45 16.28
N ASP A 360 28.78 15.19 17.05
CA ASP A 360 29.47 16.44 16.70
C ASP A 360 28.63 17.61 16.13
N HIS A 361 28.10 17.50 14.90
CA HIS A 361 27.42 18.59 14.21
C HIS A 361 26.29 18.14 13.25
N LEU A 362 25.22 18.94 13.19
CA LEU A 362 24.08 18.72 12.28
C LEU A 362 23.77 19.99 11.49
N PHE A 363 23.78 19.91 10.16
CA PHE A 363 23.25 20.97 9.30
C PHE A 363 21.82 20.69 8.86
N LEU A 364 20.95 21.67 9.05
CA LEU A 364 19.61 21.71 8.49
C LEU A 364 19.64 22.53 7.21
N VAL A 365 19.43 21.87 6.08
CA VAL A 365 19.61 22.45 4.75
C VAL A 365 18.25 22.65 4.07
N HIS A 366 18.04 23.86 3.55
CA HIS A 366 16.82 24.26 2.87
C HIS A 366 17.13 24.99 1.56
N VAL A 367 16.20 24.94 0.61
CA VAL A 367 16.19 25.76 -0.59
C VAL A 367 14.92 26.60 -0.55
N ALA A 368 15.08 27.92 -0.61
CA ALA A 368 14.00 28.90 -0.58
C ALA A 368 14.41 30.14 -1.36
N GLU A 369 13.43 30.92 -1.83
CA GLU A 369 13.69 32.26 -2.37
C GLU A 369 14.28 33.15 -1.27
N ILE A 370 15.44 33.75 -1.52
CA ILE A 370 16.10 34.68 -0.58
C ILE A 370 15.86 36.12 -1.06
N ASP A 371 16.44 36.48 -2.20
CA ASP A 371 16.29 37.83 -2.77
C ASP A 371 16.21 37.87 -4.31
N GLY A 372 16.20 36.70 -4.96
CA GLY A 372 16.11 36.58 -6.41
C GLY A 372 17.50 36.50 -7.04
N PRO A 373 17.62 36.59 -8.38
CA PRO A 373 18.87 36.25 -9.05
C PRO A 373 20.06 37.16 -8.68
N ALA A 374 21.24 36.54 -8.48
CA ALA A 374 22.55 37.15 -8.29
C ALA A 374 22.74 38.01 -7.01
N GLY A 375 21.80 37.97 -6.07
CA GLY A 375 21.91 38.54 -4.74
C GLY A 375 22.61 37.58 -3.76
N THR A 376 22.02 37.37 -2.59
CA THR A 376 22.53 36.43 -1.58
C THR A 376 22.33 34.99 -2.06
N LEU A 377 23.41 34.35 -2.51
CA LEU A 377 23.40 33.01 -3.11
C LEU A 377 23.03 31.91 -2.12
N ALA A 378 23.51 32.05 -0.88
CA ALA A 378 23.19 31.22 0.24
C ALA A 378 23.50 32.00 1.53
N PHE A 379 23.04 31.49 2.66
CA PHE A 379 23.54 31.93 3.96
C PHE A 379 23.56 30.76 4.94
N ALA A 380 24.43 30.84 5.94
CA ALA A 380 24.50 29.84 7.00
C ALA A 380 24.93 30.38 8.36
N GLY A 381 24.57 29.63 9.40
CA GLY A 381 24.99 29.92 10.76
C GLY A 381 24.40 28.99 11.81
N PRO A 382 24.90 29.05 13.05
CA PRO A 382 24.51 28.16 14.12
C PRO A 382 23.17 28.54 14.75
N CYS A 383 22.33 27.54 15.00
CA CYS A 383 21.11 27.67 15.81
C CYS A 383 21.32 27.20 17.24
N PHE A 384 22.17 26.19 17.43
CA PHE A 384 22.47 25.59 18.72
C PHE A 384 23.98 25.46 18.88
N ARG A 385 24.52 25.80 20.05
CA ARG A 385 25.95 25.64 20.35
C ARG A 385 26.20 25.10 21.74
N ARG A 386 27.40 24.55 21.94
CA ARG A 386 27.83 24.02 23.25
C ARG A 386 28.08 25.15 24.26
N SER A 387 27.83 24.88 25.53
CA SER A 387 28.28 25.74 26.63
C SER A 387 29.82 25.77 26.70
N GLY A 388 30.41 26.89 27.12
CA GLY A 388 31.87 27.14 27.10
C GLY A 388 32.25 28.30 26.19
N SER A 389 33.55 28.62 26.09
CA SER A 389 34.08 29.71 25.24
C SER A 389 35.13 29.13 24.27
N PRO A 390 34.93 29.21 22.95
CA PRO A 390 33.79 29.83 22.26
C PRO A 390 32.52 28.97 22.30
N GLY A 391 32.64 27.67 22.59
CA GLY A 391 31.51 26.72 22.63
C GLY A 391 31.04 26.34 21.22
N LEU A 392 31.61 25.28 20.65
CA LEU A 392 31.44 24.92 19.23
C LEU A 392 29.97 24.64 18.84
N PRO A 393 29.56 24.98 17.60
CA PRO A 393 28.23 24.72 17.08
C PRO A 393 27.80 23.25 17.14
N ILE A 394 26.52 23.01 17.44
CA ILE A 394 25.89 21.67 17.49
C ILE A 394 24.97 21.50 16.29
N VAL A 395 24.11 22.49 16.05
CA VAL A 395 23.17 22.46 14.93
C VAL A 395 23.21 23.81 14.24
N SER A 396 23.37 23.78 12.93
CA SER A 396 23.42 24.94 12.06
C SER A 396 22.40 24.83 10.95
N ARG A 397 22.06 25.97 10.37
CA ARG A 397 21.20 26.05 9.19
C ARG A 397 22.02 26.55 8.01
N ALA A 398 21.74 26.01 6.83
CA ALA A 398 22.17 26.56 5.56
C ALA A 398 20.95 26.69 4.64
N VAL A 399 20.75 27.87 4.05
CA VAL A 399 19.68 28.11 3.07
C VAL A 399 20.32 28.59 1.78
N PHE A 400 19.99 27.92 0.67
CA PHE A 400 20.45 28.28 -0.67
C PHE A 400 19.31 28.96 -1.43
N ASP A 401 19.61 30.02 -2.20
CA ASP A 401 18.58 30.72 -2.97
C ASP A 401 18.08 29.82 -4.11
N ALA A 402 16.78 29.57 -4.10
CA ALA A 402 16.08 28.86 -5.16
C ALA A 402 16.27 29.53 -6.54
N ALA A 403 16.46 30.86 -6.59
CA ALA A 403 16.67 31.61 -7.82
C ALA A 403 18.05 31.36 -8.46
N ASP A 404 19.05 30.99 -7.66
CA ASP A 404 20.46 30.88 -8.10
C ASP A 404 20.99 29.44 -8.10
N ILE A 405 20.42 28.53 -7.29
CA ILE A 405 21.00 27.21 -7.05
C ILE A 405 21.19 26.36 -8.31
N ASP A 406 20.31 26.49 -9.32
CA ASP A 406 20.45 25.80 -10.60
C ASP A 406 21.68 26.29 -11.38
N ASP A 407 21.95 27.60 -11.38
CA ASP A 407 23.12 28.20 -12.03
C ASP A 407 24.42 27.85 -11.28
N LEU A 408 24.35 27.72 -9.96
CA LEU A 408 25.48 27.30 -9.13
C LEU A 408 25.83 25.82 -9.36
N ALA A 409 24.82 24.95 -9.41
CA ALA A 409 24.98 23.53 -9.67
C ALA A 409 25.48 23.30 -11.11
N GLY A 410 24.81 23.89 -12.11
CA GLY A 410 25.19 23.79 -13.52
C GLY A 410 26.55 24.42 -13.84
N GLY A 411 26.94 25.45 -13.08
CA GLY A 411 28.24 26.11 -13.16
C GLY A 411 29.38 25.41 -12.42
N GLY A 412 29.08 24.36 -11.64
CA GLY A 412 30.07 23.61 -10.87
C GLY A 412 30.68 24.37 -9.69
N VAL A 413 29.98 25.39 -9.17
CA VAL A 413 30.42 26.21 -8.02
C VAL A 413 29.61 25.96 -6.75
N LEU A 414 28.50 25.23 -6.82
CA LEU A 414 27.66 24.94 -5.65
C LEU A 414 28.42 24.24 -4.52
N ALA A 415 29.41 23.40 -4.82
CA ALA A 415 30.26 22.78 -3.80
C ALA A 415 31.18 23.78 -3.10
N ASP A 416 31.71 24.77 -3.83
CA ASP A 416 32.55 25.84 -3.27
C ASP A 416 31.71 26.76 -2.36
N VAL A 417 30.51 27.14 -2.82
CA VAL A 417 29.54 27.91 -2.01
C VAL A 417 29.15 27.10 -0.77
N ALA A 418 28.78 25.83 -0.92
CA ALA A 418 28.46 24.99 0.23
C ALA A 418 29.65 24.88 1.21
N PHE A 419 30.88 24.73 0.73
CA PHE A 419 32.05 24.72 1.62
C PHE A 419 32.20 26.04 2.39
N HIS A 420 32.01 27.19 1.74
CA HIS A 420 32.01 28.51 2.36
C HIS A 420 30.94 28.63 3.46
N GLU A 421 29.69 28.38 3.12
CA GLU A 421 28.55 28.51 4.04
C GLU A 421 28.70 27.60 5.28
N MET A 422 29.16 26.37 5.07
CA MET A 422 29.32 25.43 6.17
C MET A 422 30.43 25.87 7.13
N ALA A 423 31.40 26.67 6.69
CA ALA A 423 32.38 27.29 7.60
C ALA A 423 31.69 28.23 8.60
N HIS A 424 30.76 29.07 8.14
CA HIS A 424 29.95 29.94 9.00
C HIS A 424 29.13 29.12 10.00
N GLY A 425 28.49 28.05 9.55
CA GLY A 425 27.77 27.12 10.43
C GLY A 425 28.67 26.40 11.43
N LEU A 426 29.95 26.20 11.13
CA LEU A 426 30.95 25.64 12.05
C LEU A 426 31.59 26.72 12.95
N GLY A 427 31.14 27.96 12.87
CA GLY A 427 31.52 29.04 13.78
C GLY A 427 32.61 29.96 13.25
N PHE A 428 32.87 29.96 11.94
CA PHE A 428 33.66 31.00 11.28
C PHE A 428 32.86 32.31 11.22
N LEU A 429 32.70 32.97 12.38
CA LEU A 429 31.80 34.10 12.57
C LEU A 429 32.42 35.06 13.57
N SER A 430 32.21 36.37 13.36
CA SER A 430 32.65 37.42 14.28
C SER A 430 32.26 37.17 15.74
N THR A 431 31.05 36.64 15.97
CA THR A 431 30.56 36.30 17.32
C THR A 431 31.35 35.18 18.00
N TYR A 432 31.91 34.24 17.24
CA TYR A 432 32.78 33.19 17.74
C TYR A 432 34.21 33.68 17.90
N PHE A 433 34.69 34.51 16.97
CA PHE A 433 36.01 35.14 17.06
C PHE A 433 36.13 36.01 18.31
N ASP A 434 35.14 36.88 18.57
CA ASP A 434 35.08 37.71 19.78
C ASP A 434 35.04 36.85 21.05
N ARG A 435 34.17 35.84 21.07
CA ARG A 435 34.00 34.96 22.23
C ARG A 435 35.22 34.08 22.53
N ALA A 436 35.99 33.73 21.50
CA ALA A 436 37.27 33.06 21.64
C ALA A 436 38.41 34.02 22.04
N GLY A 437 38.18 35.33 21.97
CA GLY A 437 39.19 36.36 22.24
C GLY A 437 40.12 36.63 21.05
N PHE A 438 39.70 36.26 19.84
CA PHE A 438 40.49 36.37 18.61
C PHE A 438 40.03 37.50 17.67
N LEU A 439 39.03 38.30 18.06
CA LEU A 439 38.61 39.45 17.29
C LEU A 439 39.28 40.73 17.82
N ALA A 440 40.06 41.40 16.97
CA ALA A 440 40.51 42.76 17.23
C ALA A 440 39.70 43.73 16.37
N GLU A 441 38.73 44.40 16.99
CA GLU A 441 37.94 45.45 16.35
C GLU A 441 38.72 46.77 16.19
N GLY A 442 38.25 47.63 15.29
CA GLY A 442 38.82 48.97 15.09
C GLY A 442 38.78 49.41 13.63
N SER A 443 39.64 50.38 13.29
CA SER A 443 39.77 50.88 11.91
C SER A 443 40.45 49.90 10.95
N ASP A 444 41.18 48.91 11.48
CA ASP A 444 41.79 47.81 10.73
C ASP A 444 41.44 46.48 11.45
N PRO A 445 40.20 46.01 11.30
CA PRO A 445 39.74 44.82 12.00
C PRO A 445 40.50 43.58 11.51
N HIS A 446 40.87 42.70 12.44
CA HIS A 446 41.67 41.53 12.12
C HIS A 446 41.48 40.40 13.13
N PHE A 447 41.79 39.19 12.68
CA PHE A 447 41.78 37.98 13.50
C PHE A 447 43.15 37.77 14.17
N THR A 448 43.17 37.44 15.47
CA THR A 448 44.38 37.38 16.28
C THR A 448 44.78 35.96 16.72
N GLY A 449 44.09 34.94 16.21
CA GLY A 449 44.44 33.54 16.44
C GLY A 449 45.83 33.20 15.93
N SER A 450 46.56 32.39 16.71
CA SER A 450 47.98 32.15 16.50
C SER A 450 48.28 31.24 15.31
N ALA A 451 47.42 30.25 15.05
CA ALA A 451 47.58 29.32 13.94
C ALA A 451 47.29 30.03 12.61
N ALA A 452 46.18 30.76 12.51
CA ALA A 452 45.85 31.58 11.33
C ALA A 452 46.93 32.64 11.06
N LEU A 453 47.44 33.29 12.10
CA LEU A 453 48.54 34.26 11.99
C LEU A 453 49.83 33.62 11.45
N GLY A 454 50.19 32.44 11.93
CA GLY A 454 51.33 31.67 11.44
C GLY A 454 51.20 31.36 9.94
N ALA A 455 50.05 30.82 9.55
CA ALA A 455 49.73 30.50 8.16
C ALA A 455 49.72 31.74 7.25
N PHE A 456 49.16 32.86 7.71
CA PHE A 456 49.14 34.11 6.95
C PHE A 456 50.56 34.61 6.66
N ASN A 457 51.46 34.55 7.66
CA ASN A 457 52.85 34.91 7.48
C ASN A 457 53.58 33.95 6.52
N ALA A 458 53.31 32.64 6.60
CA ALA A 458 53.84 31.63 5.68
C ALA A 458 53.36 31.84 4.23
N ALA A 459 52.14 32.32 4.05
CA ALA A 459 51.57 32.68 2.75
C ALA A 459 52.19 33.95 2.12
N GLY A 460 53.16 34.60 2.77
CA GLY A 460 53.79 35.85 2.32
C GLY A 460 53.41 37.09 3.14
N GLY A 461 52.56 36.92 4.16
CA GLY A 461 52.03 37.98 5.01
C GLY A 461 53.07 38.73 5.82
N ASN A 462 54.30 38.23 5.96
CA ASN A 462 55.39 38.94 6.63
C ASN A 462 55.61 40.35 6.08
N ALA A 463 55.49 40.52 4.74
CA ALA A 463 55.67 41.80 4.06
C ALA A 463 54.44 42.73 4.12
N TYR A 464 53.29 42.24 4.57
CA TYR A 464 52.08 43.04 4.69
C TYR A 464 52.20 44.07 5.83
N ALA A 465 51.97 45.35 5.55
CA ALA A 465 52.21 46.42 6.52
C ALA A 465 51.04 46.65 7.50
N GLY A 466 49.84 46.18 7.17
CA GLY A 466 48.65 46.31 8.01
C GLY A 466 48.56 45.24 9.10
N ALA A 467 47.44 45.25 9.84
CA ALA A 467 47.16 44.24 10.84
C ALA A 467 46.99 42.85 10.18
N LYS A 468 47.71 41.86 10.71
CA LYS A 468 47.81 40.52 10.09
C LYS A 468 46.48 39.78 10.19
N VAL A 469 46.19 38.92 9.21
CA VAL A 469 44.89 38.23 9.07
C VAL A 469 43.72 39.23 9.05
N PRO A 470 43.74 40.19 8.11
CA PRO A 470 42.73 41.25 8.06
C PRO A 470 41.34 40.70 7.77
N LEU A 471 40.36 41.19 8.52
CA LEU A 471 38.95 40.89 8.32
C LEU A 471 38.31 41.94 7.40
N GLU A 472 37.28 41.52 6.67
CA GLU A 472 36.39 42.41 5.93
C GLU A 472 35.46 43.18 6.88
N GLY A 473 34.71 44.15 6.36
CA GLY A 473 33.83 45.00 7.16
C GLY A 473 32.73 44.29 7.96
N ASP A 474 32.35 43.07 7.56
CA ASP A 474 31.39 42.19 8.27
C ASP A 474 32.03 41.38 9.42
N LEU A 475 33.35 41.44 9.55
CA LEU A 475 34.17 40.76 10.55
C LEU A 475 34.07 39.23 10.54
N SER A 476 33.42 38.65 9.53
CA SER A 476 33.19 37.21 9.39
C SER A 476 33.78 36.66 8.10
N HIS A 477 34.34 37.53 7.24
CA HIS A 477 35.16 37.15 6.11
C HIS A 477 36.59 37.65 6.23
N TRP A 478 37.48 36.99 5.49
CA TRP A 478 38.76 37.57 5.16
C TRP A 478 38.62 38.76 4.23
N ARG A 479 39.50 39.75 4.41
CA ARG A 479 39.50 40.94 3.57
C ARG A 479 39.85 40.61 2.13
N GLU A 480 38.91 40.80 1.21
CA GLU A 480 39.04 40.45 -0.22
C GLU A 480 40.23 41.17 -0.86
N SER A 481 40.41 42.45 -0.52
CA SER A 481 41.49 43.27 -1.09
C SER A 481 42.90 42.80 -0.70
N VAL A 482 43.02 41.91 0.29
CA VAL A 482 44.29 41.37 0.76
C VAL A 482 44.43 39.89 0.44
N LEU A 483 43.37 39.08 0.59
CA LEU A 483 43.44 37.63 0.39
C LEU A 483 42.96 37.18 -1.00
N GLY A 484 42.17 37.96 -1.72
CA GLY A 484 41.73 37.62 -3.08
C GLY A 484 40.99 36.27 -3.14
N ALA A 485 41.51 35.31 -3.89
CA ALA A 485 40.84 34.03 -4.17
C ALA A 485 40.65 33.06 -2.98
N GLU A 486 40.88 33.48 -1.75
CA GLU A 486 40.75 32.57 -0.60
C GLU A 486 39.26 32.27 -0.35
N ILE A 487 38.93 31.00 -0.06
CA ILE A 487 37.54 30.53 0.01
C ILE A 487 36.65 31.33 0.97
N MET A 488 37.17 31.86 2.09
CA MET A 488 36.42 32.63 3.09
C MET A 488 36.50 34.15 2.88
N THR A 489 36.79 34.60 1.67
CA THR A 489 36.54 35.99 1.24
C THR A 489 35.11 36.13 0.73
N PRO A 490 34.51 37.34 0.73
CA PRO A 490 33.12 37.53 0.29
C PRO A 490 32.96 37.48 -1.23
N LYS A 491 33.90 36.90 -1.99
CA LYS A 491 33.86 36.85 -3.46
C LYS A 491 34.31 35.51 -4.00
N LEU A 492 33.46 34.93 -4.84
CA LEU A 492 33.76 33.70 -5.54
C LEU A 492 33.93 33.96 -7.04
N GLU A 493 35.09 33.59 -7.55
CA GLU A 493 35.47 33.69 -8.97
C GLU A 493 35.53 32.28 -9.59
N PRO A 494 34.53 31.85 -10.39
CA PRO A 494 34.43 30.49 -10.93
C PRO A 494 35.60 30.11 -11.85
N ASP A 495 36.27 31.10 -12.44
CA ASP A 495 37.35 30.95 -13.41
C ASP A 495 38.73 30.75 -12.77
N ARG A 496 38.83 30.79 -11.43
CA ARG A 496 40.06 30.48 -10.68
C ARG A 496 39.77 29.51 -9.52
N PRO A 497 40.76 28.72 -9.07
CA PRO A 497 40.63 27.94 -7.84
C PRO A 497 40.29 28.83 -6.64
N GLN A 498 39.44 28.33 -5.75
CA GLN A 498 39.09 28.95 -4.47
C GLN A 498 39.72 28.14 -3.33
N PRO A 499 41.02 28.32 -3.04
CA PRO A 499 41.71 27.52 -2.04
C PRO A 499 41.12 27.70 -0.64
N ALA A 500 40.81 26.57 0.00
CA ALA A 500 40.72 26.46 1.45
C ALA A 500 42.14 26.45 2.02
N SER A 501 42.65 27.63 2.36
CA SER A 501 44.05 27.79 2.74
C SER A 501 44.34 27.36 4.18
N GLU A 502 45.63 27.17 4.51
CA GLU A 502 46.06 27.00 5.91
C GLU A 502 45.64 28.17 6.83
N ILE A 503 45.31 29.34 6.28
CA ILE A 503 44.83 30.50 7.07
C ILE A 503 43.43 30.19 7.61
N THR A 504 42.52 29.76 6.73
CA THR A 504 41.15 29.34 7.09
C THR A 504 41.16 28.14 8.01
N LEU A 505 41.94 27.10 7.67
CA LEU A 505 42.10 25.91 8.51
C LEU A 505 42.70 26.27 9.88
N GLY A 506 43.68 27.18 9.91
CA GLY A 506 44.27 27.70 11.13
C GLY A 506 43.27 28.41 12.04
N ALA A 507 42.34 29.19 11.46
CA ALA A 507 41.30 29.85 12.23
C ALA A 507 40.35 28.84 12.90
N MET A 508 40.02 27.74 12.22
CA MET A 508 39.24 26.64 12.80
C MET A 508 40.01 25.94 13.94
N ALA A 509 41.33 25.75 13.79
CA ALA A 509 42.18 25.23 14.85
C ALA A 509 42.22 26.16 16.07
N ASP A 510 42.35 27.47 15.85
CA ASP A 510 42.31 28.48 16.92
C ASP A 510 40.95 28.45 17.65
N LEU A 511 39.83 28.24 16.96
CA LEU A 511 38.49 28.08 17.56
C LEU A 511 38.32 26.82 18.42
N GLY A 512 39.23 25.85 18.31
CA GLY A 512 39.26 24.64 19.14
C GLY A 512 38.97 23.34 18.40
N TYR A 513 38.91 23.36 17.07
CA TYR A 513 38.86 22.12 16.28
C TYR A 513 40.25 21.47 16.16
N ALA A 514 40.29 20.14 16.07
CA ALA A 514 41.47 19.43 15.62
C ALA A 514 41.46 19.34 14.09
N VAL A 515 42.41 20.02 13.47
CA VAL A 515 42.48 20.25 12.01
C VAL A 515 43.62 19.45 11.38
N ASP A 516 43.34 18.77 10.27
CA ASP A 516 44.35 18.17 9.40
C ASP A 516 44.84 19.21 8.36
N PHE A 517 46.00 19.80 8.64
CA PHE A 517 46.61 20.81 7.76
C PHE A 517 47.15 20.21 6.45
N ASP A 518 47.34 18.88 6.34
CA ASP A 518 47.78 18.25 5.08
C ASP A 518 46.68 18.29 4.00
N LEU A 519 45.46 18.67 4.38
CA LEU A 519 44.33 18.89 3.48
C LEU A 519 44.19 20.36 3.05
N ALA A 520 45.02 21.28 3.54
CA ALA A 520 44.99 22.67 3.08
C ALA A 520 45.37 22.77 1.59
N ASN A 521 44.69 23.65 0.86
CA ASN A 521 45.08 23.97 -0.51
C ASN A 521 46.30 24.90 -0.53
N ASP A 522 47.17 24.70 -1.52
CA ASP A 522 48.28 25.60 -1.79
C ASP A 522 47.78 27.04 -2.01
N TYR A 523 48.27 27.96 -1.17
CA TYR A 523 47.86 29.35 -1.20
C TYR A 523 49.02 30.29 -0.90
N ARG A 524 49.05 31.44 -1.58
CA ARG A 524 49.95 32.56 -1.31
C ARG A 524 49.18 33.86 -1.46
N LEU A 525 49.49 34.84 -0.62
CA LEU A 525 48.89 36.16 -0.74
C LEU A 525 49.18 36.75 -2.13
N PRO A 526 48.20 37.43 -2.76
CA PRO A 526 48.42 38.24 -3.94
C PRO A 526 49.59 39.21 -3.68
N GLY A 527 50.72 39.01 -4.34
CA GLY A 527 51.84 39.95 -4.27
C GLY A 527 51.45 41.33 -4.81
N PRO A 528 52.25 42.39 -4.58
CA PRO A 528 52.01 43.68 -5.22
C PRO A 528 52.00 43.48 -6.74
N VAL A 529 50.81 43.60 -7.33
CA VAL A 529 50.57 43.33 -8.75
C VAL A 529 51.45 44.28 -9.57
N SER A 530 52.34 43.74 -10.42
CA SER A 530 52.89 44.55 -11.51
C SER A 530 51.73 44.97 -12.42
N PRO A 531 51.68 46.23 -12.90
CA PRO A 531 50.61 46.74 -13.74
C PRO A 531 50.76 46.23 -15.18
N HIS A 532 50.69 44.92 -15.38
CA HIS A 532 50.37 44.34 -16.67
C HIS A 532 48.94 43.85 -16.61
N ALA A 533 48.06 44.82 -16.83
CA ALA A 533 46.69 44.57 -17.27
C ALA A 533 46.75 43.78 -18.58
N VAL A 534 46.71 42.45 -18.47
CA VAL A 534 46.07 41.67 -19.51
C VAL A 534 44.60 42.07 -19.45
N ARG A 535 44.08 42.60 -20.55
CA ARG A 535 42.65 42.87 -20.71
C ARG A 535 41.90 41.56 -20.55
N GLU A 536 41.45 41.26 -19.34
CA GLU A 536 40.47 40.23 -19.11
C GLU A 536 39.08 40.81 -19.34
N GLY A 537 38.23 40.05 -20.01
CA GLY A 537 36.83 40.41 -20.23
C GLY A 537 36.08 40.53 -18.88
N PRO A 538 34.77 40.82 -18.90
CA PRO A 538 33.99 40.81 -17.67
C PRO A 538 34.11 39.43 -17.02
N ARG A 539 34.84 39.35 -15.90
CA ARG A 539 34.93 38.14 -15.08
C ARG A 539 33.59 37.97 -14.37
N ARG A 540 33.04 36.75 -14.42
CA ARG A 540 31.89 36.42 -13.57
C ARG A 540 32.40 36.38 -12.13
N VAL A 541 31.83 37.17 -11.25
CA VAL A 541 32.16 37.18 -9.82
C VAL A 541 30.86 37.05 -9.08
N PHE A 542 30.80 36.08 -8.18
CA PHE A 542 29.71 35.86 -7.27
C PHE A 542 30.00 36.63 -5.97
N ASP A 543 29.01 37.38 -5.51
CA ASP A 543 29.08 38.12 -4.26
C ASP A 543 28.56 37.21 -3.14
N LEU A 544 29.40 36.97 -2.14
CA LEU A 544 29.07 36.22 -0.92
C LEU A 544 28.92 37.19 0.26
N SER A 545 28.68 38.49 0.03
CA SER A 545 28.37 39.39 1.13
C SER A 545 26.95 39.18 1.66
N GLY A 546 26.78 39.24 2.98
CA GLY A 546 25.47 39.12 3.62
C GLY A 546 24.95 37.68 3.78
N ASP A 547 25.81 36.69 3.59
CA ASP A 547 25.58 35.24 3.73
C ASP A 547 25.73 34.72 5.18
N VAL A 548 25.96 35.60 6.14
CA VAL A 548 26.01 35.23 7.55
C VAL A 548 24.61 35.21 8.17
N ASP A 549 24.18 34.05 8.69
CA ASP A 549 22.95 33.95 9.48
C ASP A 549 23.16 34.50 10.89
N HIS A 550 22.60 35.68 11.14
CA HIS A 550 22.63 36.34 12.45
C HIS A 550 21.49 35.92 13.39
N GLY A 551 20.74 34.85 13.08
CA GLY A 551 19.62 34.36 13.88
C GLY A 551 19.95 34.04 15.34
N PRO A 552 18.92 33.80 16.18
CA PRO A 552 19.13 33.49 17.59
C PRO A 552 19.86 32.15 17.75
N VAL A 553 20.83 32.12 18.67
CA VAL A 553 21.65 30.95 18.98
C VAL A 553 21.35 30.48 20.41
N ALA A 554 20.79 29.29 20.54
CA ALA A 554 20.57 28.64 21.83
C ALA A 554 21.86 27.95 22.32
N ILE A 555 22.18 28.14 23.59
CA ILE A 555 23.34 27.54 24.25
C ILE A 555 22.87 26.31 25.00
N LEU A 556 23.41 25.15 24.67
CA LEU A 556 23.08 23.88 25.30
C LEU A 556 24.16 23.47 26.31
N GLY A 557 23.72 23.00 27.47
CA GLY A 557 24.58 22.31 28.43
C GLY A 557 24.89 20.88 27.97
N PRO A 558 25.80 20.17 28.66
CA PRO A 558 26.13 18.78 28.35
C PRO A 558 24.94 17.80 28.46
N ASP A 559 23.87 18.19 29.18
CA ASP A 559 22.63 17.41 29.30
C ASP A 559 21.61 17.70 28.18
N GLY A 560 21.98 18.50 27.19
CA GLY A 560 21.13 18.91 26.06
C GLY A 560 20.07 19.94 26.41
N ARG A 561 20.07 20.49 27.63
CA ARG A 561 19.13 21.55 28.01
C ARG A 561 19.62 22.92 27.58
N VAL A 562 18.69 23.77 27.17
CA VAL A 562 18.95 25.19 26.90
C VAL A 562 19.34 25.87 28.20
N VAL A 563 20.55 26.40 28.24
CA VAL A 563 21.13 27.15 29.35
C VAL A 563 20.89 28.65 29.15
N ASP A 564 20.97 29.13 27.91
CA ASP A 564 20.80 30.54 27.55
C ASP A 564 20.50 30.69 26.04
N VAL A 565 20.02 31.85 25.59
CA VAL A 565 19.74 32.14 24.18
C VAL A 565 20.27 33.52 23.83
N ILE A 566 21.17 33.58 22.85
CA ILE A 566 21.64 34.84 22.28
C ILE A 566 20.72 35.22 21.15
N SER A 567 20.07 36.37 21.23
CA SER A 567 19.24 36.91 20.15
C SER A 567 19.89 38.16 19.57
N PRO A 568 19.88 38.36 18.24
CA PRO A 568 20.37 39.60 17.66
C PRO A 568 19.46 40.79 18.10
N PRO A 569 20.02 42.01 18.21
CA PRO A 569 19.24 43.19 18.59
C PRO A 569 18.06 43.43 17.63
N GLY A 570 16.85 43.56 18.18
CA GLY A 570 15.64 43.83 17.38
C GLY A 570 14.98 42.59 16.75
N TYR A 571 15.43 41.38 17.08
CA TYR A 571 14.81 40.15 16.61
C TYR A 571 13.35 40.01 17.07
N ALA A 572 12.44 39.83 16.12
CA ALA A 572 11.08 39.36 16.38
C ALA A 572 10.95 37.92 15.85
N PRO A 573 10.63 36.93 16.71
CA PRO A 573 10.49 35.55 16.23
C PRO A 573 9.36 35.46 15.19
N PRO A 574 9.54 34.70 14.10
CA PRO A 574 8.48 34.47 13.13
C PRO A 574 7.28 33.79 13.80
N ALA A 575 6.07 34.05 13.28
CA ALA A 575 4.84 33.44 13.79
C ALA A 575 4.92 31.89 13.70
N PRO A 576 4.42 31.14 14.72
CA PRO A 576 4.62 29.69 14.86
C PRO A 576 3.93 28.80 13.79
N THR A 577 3.32 29.38 12.75
CA THR A 577 2.49 28.65 11.77
C THR A 577 3.19 28.27 10.47
N HIS A 578 4.48 28.59 10.30
CA HIS A 578 5.22 28.35 9.05
C HIS A 578 6.61 27.74 9.29
N SER A 579 6.73 26.72 10.14
CA SER A 579 7.98 25.97 10.21
C SER A 579 8.01 24.82 9.19
N VAL A 580 9.14 24.65 8.50
CA VAL A 580 9.34 23.57 7.54
C VAL A 580 9.88 22.34 8.29
N PRO A 581 9.15 21.21 8.28
CA PRO A 581 9.60 20.00 8.97
C PRO A 581 10.80 19.37 8.25
N ILE A 582 11.78 18.91 9.02
CA ILE A 582 12.89 18.08 8.57
C ILE A 582 12.83 16.74 9.29
N ASP A 583 12.79 15.68 8.50
CA ASP A 583 12.90 14.31 8.97
C ASP A 583 14.21 13.70 8.48
N LEU A 584 15.16 13.53 9.40
CA LEU A 584 16.46 12.91 9.16
C LEU A 584 16.36 11.42 8.80
N ARG A 585 15.17 10.81 8.91
CA ARG A 585 14.89 9.41 8.54
C ARG A 585 14.18 9.28 7.20
N SER A 586 13.84 10.40 6.57
CA SER A 586 13.30 10.43 5.21
C SER A 586 14.44 10.22 4.19
N PRO A 587 14.13 9.99 2.91
CA PRO A 587 15.15 9.94 1.86
C PRO A 587 16.05 11.19 1.73
N GLY A 588 15.75 12.27 2.48
CA GLY A 588 16.55 13.49 2.61
C GLY A 588 17.42 13.58 3.86
N GLY A 589 17.56 12.54 4.67
CA GLY A 589 18.62 12.48 5.69
C GLY A 589 19.88 11.87 5.10
N LEU A 590 20.97 12.65 4.99
CA LEU A 590 22.25 12.14 4.51
C LEU A 590 23.30 12.27 5.62
N ARG A 591 23.87 11.15 6.07
CA ARG A 591 25.19 11.19 6.72
C ARG A 591 26.25 11.28 5.64
N VAL A 592 27.13 12.26 5.70
CA VAL A 592 28.13 12.48 4.66
C VAL A 592 29.21 11.39 4.77
N SER A 593 29.33 10.58 3.72
CA SER A 593 30.38 9.55 3.67
C SER A 593 31.75 10.19 3.42
N SER A 594 32.82 9.56 3.92
CA SER A 594 34.21 10.03 3.77
C SER A 594 34.76 10.02 2.33
N SER A 595 33.95 9.68 1.32
CA SER A 595 34.33 9.62 -0.09
C SER A 595 34.67 10.97 -0.74
N TYR A 596 34.51 12.09 -0.03
CA TYR A 596 34.70 13.45 -0.56
C TYR A 596 36.11 14.04 -0.42
N VAL A 597 37.05 13.29 0.17
CA VAL A 597 38.47 13.70 0.31
C VAL A 597 39.15 13.98 -1.05
N SER A 598 38.65 13.37 -2.14
CA SER A 598 39.18 13.64 -3.50
C SER A 598 38.93 15.08 -3.95
N TRP A 599 37.82 15.72 -3.56
CA TRP A 599 37.50 17.09 -3.98
C TRP A 599 38.49 18.12 -3.42
N ILE A 600 38.96 17.95 -2.17
CA ILE A 600 39.96 18.83 -1.56
C ILE A 600 41.32 18.70 -2.26
N ARG A 601 41.77 17.47 -2.53
CA ARG A 601 43.10 17.17 -3.06
C ARG A 601 43.19 17.32 -4.59
N GLU A 602 42.09 17.09 -5.28
CA GLU A 602 41.97 17.16 -6.73
C GLU A 602 41.11 18.34 -7.17
N ALA A 603 41.23 19.55 -6.61
CA ALA A 603 40.78 20.74 -7.34
C ALA A 603 41.69 20.83 -8.58
N PRO A 604 41.36 20.19 -9.72
CA PRO A 604 42.29 20.08 -10.82
C PRO A 604 42.27 21.45 -11.47
N ALA A 605 43.34 21.80 -12.17
CA ALA A 605 43.31 22.92 -13.11
C ALA A 605 41.99 22.85 -13.93
N ARG A 606 41.01 23.71 -13.59
CA ARG A 606 39.77 23.85 -14.34
C ARG A 606 40.22 24.25 -15.74
N ARG A 607 40.19 23.29 -16.68
CA ARG A 607 40.59 23.57 -18.06
C ARG A 607 39.70 24.71 -18.54
N PRO A 608 40.26 25.80 -19.09
CA PRO A 608 39.44 26.80 -19.75
C PRO A 608 38.71 26.07 -20.90
N ARG A 609 37.38 26.25 -20.97
CA ARG A 609 36.64 25.91 -22.19
C ARG A 609 37.02 26.87 -23.30
#